data_AF-A0A421BEN9-F1
#
_entry.id   AF-A0A421BEN9-F1
#
_cell.length_a   1.000
_cell.length_b   1.000
_cell.length_c   1.000
_cell.angle_alpha   90.00
_cell.angle_beta   90.00
_cell.angle_gamma   90.00
#
_symmetry.space_group_name_H-M   'P 1'
#
loop_
_entity.id
_entity.type
_entity.pdbx_description
1 polymer ?
#
loop_
_entity_poly.entity_id
_entity_poly.type
_entity_poly.pdbx_seq_one_letter_code
_entity_poly.pdbx_strand_id
1 'polypeptide(L)'
;MEETVDELVVLFQQDENEDYFIQLVERFKNLIYKYQALYPIKGMTAEDYFQEACIVLFKSAKMFKKQEAYGFAFYFKTAWKNRLCSLMRKQYSEWRGLGQQVSIEDFHSTMDSGQDILRWIAFIEKPETSAIINESLETYRASLSPLEDRVFTLMLSGYSDENIANDLHLTVDQIGSARRRCKKKLHLSLKTDDTCSHDKRSS
;
A
#
# COMPACT_ATOMS: atom_id res chain seq x y z
N MET A 1 -14.10 -26.43 21.47
CA MET A 1 -13.23 -26.22 20.30
C MET A 1 -13.33 -24.75 19.99
N GLU A 2 -12.21 -24.06 19.82
CA GLU A 2 -12.25 -22.65 19.39
C GLU A 2 -12.55 -22.61 17.89
N GLU A 3 -13.57 -21.87 17.47
CA GLU A 3 -13.96 -21.73 16.07
C GLU A 3 -12.81 -21.10 15.27
N THR A 4 -12.55 -21.56 14.05
CA THR A 4 -11.56 -20.92 13.18
C THR A 4 -12.05 -19.55 12.68
N VAL A 5 -11.14 -18.73 12.16
CA VAL A 5 -11.50 -17.42 11.59
C VAL A 5 -12.50 -17.56 10.44
N ASP A 6 -12.31 -18.53 9.55
CA ASP A 6 -13.20 -18.74 8.41
C ASP A 6 -14.59 -19.21 8.88
N GLU A 7 -14.66 -20.06 9.91
CA GLU A 7 -15.93 -20.49 10.52
C GLU A 7 -16.68 -19.32 11.16
N LEU A 8 -15.98 -18.46 11.91
CA LEU A 8 -16.59 -17.26 12.50
C LEU A 8 -17.19 -16.34 11.44
N VAL A 9 -16.57 -16.21 10.27
CA VAL A 9 -17.12 -15.40 9.17
C VAL A 9 -18.40 -16.01 8.64
N VAL A 10 -18.45 -17.34 8.47
CA VAL A 10 -19.68 -18.02 8.03
C VAL A 10 -20.79 -17.84 9.05
N LEU A 11 -20.50 -18.00 10.35
CA LEU A 11 -21.47 -17.78 11.43
C LEU A 11 -21.97 -16.32 11.45
N PHE A 12 -21.06 -15.36 11.34
CA PHE A 12 -21.40 -13.94 11.24
C PHE A 12 -22.29 -13.64 10.02
N GLN A 13 -22.05 -14.27 8.87
CA GLN A 13 -22.88 -14.09 7.67
C GLN A 13 -24.29 -14.69 7.80
N GLN A 14 -24.46 -15.73 8.61
CA GLN A 14 -25.73 -16.43 8.76
C GLN A 14 -26.66 -15.74 9.77
N ASP A 15 -26.10 -15.36 10.93
CA ASP A 15 -26.87 -14.88 12.07
C ASP A 15 -26.78 -13.34 12.24
N GLU A 16 -25.83 -12.69 11.55
CA GLU A 16 -25.46 -11.28 11.75
C GLU A 16 -25.23 -10.90 13.24
N ASN A 17 -24.92 -11.89 14.07
CA ASN A 17 -24.71 -11.72 15.49
C ASN A 17 -23.39 -10.97 15.76
N GLU A 18 -23.49 -9.90 16.55
CA GLU A 18 -22.38 -9.02 16.90
C GLU A 18 -21.25 -9.75 17.64
N ASP A 19 -21.55 -10.79 18.41
CA ASP A 19 -20.55 -11.57 19.16
C ASP A 19 -19.53 -12.23 18.24
N TYR A 20 -19.95 -12.74 17.08
CA TYR A 20 -19.04 -13.32 16.08
C TYR A 20 -18.13 -12.25 15.48
N PHE A 21 -18.66 -11.04 15.26
CA PHE A 21 -17.88 -9.92 14.76
C PHE A 21 -16.86 -9.44 15.80
N ILE A 22 -17.24 -9.33 17.06
CA ILE A 22 -16.33 -8.95 18.17
C ILE A 22 -15.16 -9.94 18.26
N GLN A 23 -15.44 -11.24 18.12
CA GLN A 23 -14.37 -12.26 18.10
C GLN A 23 -13.43 -12.10 16.90
N LEU A 24 -13.94 -11.77 15.72
CA LEU A 24 -13.11 -11.47 14.55
C LEU A 24 -12.22 -10.24 14.82
N VAL A 25 -12.79 -9.17 15.38
CA VAL A 25 -12.06 -7.94 15.71
C VAL A 25 -10.88 -8.26 16.64
N GLU A 26 -11.11 -9.02 17.72
CA GLU A 26 -10.05 -9.34 18.67
C GLU A 26 -8.93 -10.18 18.02
N ARG A 27 -9.27 -11.09 17.11
CA ARG A 27 -8.28 -11.90 16.36
C ARG A 27 -7.42 -11.09 15.39
N PHE A 28 -7.95 -10.00 14.84
CA PHE A 28 -7.22 -9.14 13.90
C PHE A 28 -6.57 -7.91 14.53
N LYS A 29 -6.83 -7.64 15.81
CA LYS A 29 -6.31 -6.49 16.55
C LYS A 29 -4.79 -6.30 16.43
N ASN A 30 -4.02 -7.38 16.59
CA ASN A 30 -2.56 -7.35 16.43
C ASN A 30 -2.13 -6.98 15.00
N LEU A 31 -2.87 -7.45 13.98
CA LEU A 31 -2.61 -7.09 12.58
C LEU A 31 -2.90 -5.60 12.35
N ILE A 32 -4.00 -5.08 12.93
CA ILE A 32 -4.41 -3.68 12.80
C ILE A 32 -3.33 -2.77 13.39
N TYR A 33 -2.91 -3.02 14.63
CA TYR A 33 -1.87 -2.21 15.30
C TYR A 33 -0.52 -2.32 14.59
N LYS A 34 -0.14 -3.51 14.11
CA LYS A 34 1.07 -3.66 13.31
C LYS A 34 1.04 -2.76 12.07
N TYR A 35 -0.11 -2.67 11.41
CA TYR A 35 -0.25 -1.88 10.18
C TYR A 35 -0.36 -0.37 10.45
N GLN A 36 -0.87 0.05 11.61
CA GLN A 36 -0.81 1.45 12.03
C GLN A 36 0.64 1.96 12.09
N ALA A 37 1.55 1.19 12.69
CA ALA A 37 2.97 1.55 12.73
C ALA A 37 3.63 1.57 11.35
N LEU A 38 3.16 0.69 10.45
CA LEU A 38 3.65 0.62 9.07
C LEU A 38 3.14 1.79 8.23
N TYR A 39 1.90 2.22 8.41
CA TYR A 39 1.22 3.20 7.55
C TYR A 39 0.80 4.45 8.34
N PRO A 40 1.76 5.27 8.84
CA PRO A 40 1.42 6.51 9.54
C PRO A 40 0.75 7.52 8.60
N ILE A 41 -0.46 7.91 8.97
CA ILE A 41 -1.30 8.95 8.38
C ILE A 41 -1.37 10.07 9.41
N LYS A 42 -0.94 11.27 9.02
CA LYS A 42 -0.79 12.41 9.94
C LYS A 42 -2.17 12.83 10.47
N GLY A 43 -2.27 13.04 11.78
CA GLY A 43 -3.51 13.45 12.45
C GLY A 43 -4.50 12.32 12.73
N MET A 44 -4.17 11.07 12.36
CA MET A 44 -5.01 9.90 12.61
C MET A 44 -4.57 9.21 13.91
N THR A 45 -5.49 9.07 14.86
CA THR A 45 -5.28 8.44 16.18
C THR A 45 -5.39 6.91 16.10
N ALA A 46 -4.92 6.19 17.13
CA ALA A 46 -5.03 4.73 17.17
C ALA A 46 -6.50 4.27 17.10
N GLU A 47 -7.39 5.04 17.71
CA GLU A 47 -8.84 4.87 17.68
C GLU A 47 -9.37 5.01 16.25
N ASP A 48 -8.88 5.98 15.47
CA ASP A 48 -9.27 6.15 14.06
C ASP A 48 -8.83 4.95 13.20
N TYR A 49 -7.61 4.43 13.40
CA TYR A 49 -7.16 3.20 12.71
C TYR A 49 -8.05 2.02 13.06
N PHE A 50 -8.38 1.88 14.33
CA PHE A 50 -9.21 0.79 14.80
C PHE A 50 -10.62 0.88 14.21
N GLN A 51 -11.24 2.06 14.21
CA GLN A 51 -12.55 2.27 13.59
C GLN A 51 -12.53 1.97 12.08
N GLU A 52 -11.56 2.50 11.36
CA GLU A 52 -11.39 2.24 9.92
C GLU A 52 -11.18 0.75 9.63
N ALA A 53 -10.38 0.08 10.45
CA ALA A 53 -10.16 -1.35 10.34
C ALA A 53 -11.43 -2.16 10.63
N CYS A 54 -12.21 -1.79 11.64
CA CYS A 54 -13.50 -2.41 11.93
C CYS A 54 -14.48 -2.27 10.75
N ILE A 55 -14.55 -1.09 10.13
CA ILE A 55 -15.39 -0.86 8.93
C ILE A 55 -14.94 -1.77 7.78
N VAL A 56 -13.63 -1.86 7.53
CA VAL A 56 -13.08 -2.73 6.47
C VAL A 56 -13.33 -4.20 6.80
N LEU A 57 -13.15 -4.61 8.05
CA LEU A 57 -13.34 -5.97 8.52
C LEU A 57 -14.80 -6.39 8.34
N PHE A 58 -15.74 -5.55 8.75
CA PHE A 58 -17.17 -5.77 8.59
C PHE A 58 -17.56 -5.97 7.13
N LYS A 59 -17.16 -5.03 6.26
CA LYS A 59 -17.41 -5.13 4.82
C LYS A 59 -16.78 -6.37 4.22
N SER A 60 -15.55 -6.68 4.63
CA SER A 60 -14.83 -7.86 4.16
C SER A 60 -15.55 -9.13 4.58
N ALA A 61 -15.97 -9.22 5.84
CA ALA A 61 -16.69 -10.37 6.39
C ALA A 61 -18.03 -10.59 5.67
N LYS A 62 -18.80 -9.52 5.40
CA LYS A 62 -20.06 -9.65 4.64
C LYS A 62 -19.87 -10.08 3.18
N MET A 63 -18.77 -9.66 2.55
CA MET A 63 -18.52 -9.92 1.12
C MET A 63 -17.69 -11.18 0.86
N PHE A 64 -17.07 -11.75 1.90
CA PHE A 64 -16.17 -12.89 1.75
C PHE A 64 -16.91 -14.11 1.23
N LYS A 65 -16.39 -14.68 0.15
CA LYS A 65 -16.80 -15.99 -0.38
C LYS A 65 -15.60 -16.89 -0.27
N LYS A 66 -15.73 -18.00 0.46
CA LYS A 66 -14.64 -18.97 0.63
C LYS A 66 -14.21 -19.48 -0.74
N GLN A 67 -12.98 -19.16 -1.14
CA GLN A 67 -12.32 -19.71 -2.33
C GLN A 67 -11.28 -20.73 -1.86
N GLU A 68 -11.03 -21.77 -2.65
CA GLU A 68 -10.16 -22.88 -2.22
C GLU A 68 -8.70 -22.47 -1.95
N ALA A 69 -8.22 -21.36 -2.52
CA ALA A 69 -6.81 -20.96 -2.44
C ALA A 69 -6.44 -20.11 -1.21
N TYR A 70 -7.38 -19.34 -0.63
CA TYR A 70 -7.06 -18.36 0.43
C TYR A 70 -8.18 -18.20 1.46
N GLY A 71 -7.81 -18.24 2.74
CA GLY A 71 -8.73 -17.98 3.86
C GLY A 71 -9.00 -16.49 4.12
N PHE A 72 -9.95 -16.20 5.00
CA PHE A 72 -10.43 -14.84 5.28
C PHE A 72 -9.32 -13.91 5.79
N ALA A 73 -8.37 -14.43 6.57
CA ALA A 73 -7.26 -13.64 7.08
C ALA A 73 -6.41 -12.98 5.97
N PHE A 74 -6.18 -13.69 4.87
CA PHE A 74 -5.48 -13.13 3.71
C PHE A 74 -6.33 -12.06 3.01
N TYR A 75 -7.62 -12.33 2.85
CA TYR A 75 -8.58 -11.42 2.25
C TYR A 75 -8.67 -10.10 3.02
N PHE A 76 -8.90 -10.16 4.33
CA PHE A 76 -8.96 -8.97 5.19
C PHE A 76 -7.65 -8.20 5.20
N LYS A 77 -6.50 -8.88 5.34
CA LYS A 77 -5.18 -8.22 5.30
C LYS A 77 -4.97 -7.41 4.03
N THR A 78 -5.42 -7.93 2.89
CA THR A 78 -5.33 -7.25 1.60
C THR A 78 -6.25 -6.04 1.54
N ALA A 79 -7.51 -6.19 1.96
CA ALA A 79 -8.47 -5.09 2.03
C ALA A 79 -8.00 -3.96 2.97
N TRP A 80 -7.47 -4.32 4.15
CA TRP A 80 -6.96 -3.37 5.13
C TRP A 80 -5.78 -2.56 4.59
N LYS A 81 -4.80 -3.24 3.98
CA LYS A 81 -3.67 -2.57 3.31
C LYS A 81 -4.16 -1.60 2.24
N ASN A 82 -5.13 -2.00 1.42
CA ASN A 82 -5.65 -1.16 0.34
C ASN A 82 -6.36 0.10 0.88
N ARG A 83 -7.11 -0.03 1.99
CA ARG A 83 -7.73 1.11 2.67
C ARG A 83 -6.70 2.11 3.16
N LEU A 84 -5.67 1.64 3.86
CA LEU A 84 -4.58 2.50 4.34
C LEU A 84 -3.89 3.24 3.19
N CYS A 85 -3.62 2.55 2.09
CA CYS A 85 -3.06 3.17 0.89
C CYS A 85 -3.99 4.25 0.31
N SER A 86 -5.31 4.01 0.33
CA SER A 86 -6.29 5.00 -0.12
C SER A 86 -6.34 6.22 0.78
N LEU A 87 -6.26 6.06 2.10
CA LEU A 87 -6.27 7.16 3.07
C LEU A 87 -5.03 8.04 2.92
N MET A 88 -3.84 7.43 2.79
CA MET A 88 -2.62 8.17 2.51
C MET A 88 -2.75 8.98 1.21
N ARG A 89 -3.21 8.37 0.11
CA ARG A 89 -3.41 9.09 -1.15
C ARG A 89 -4.36 10.29 -1.00
N LYS A 90 -5.45 10.12 -0.25
CA LYS A 90 -6.40 11.20 0.04
C LYS A 90 -5.70 12.36 0.77
N GLN A 91 -4.95 12.07 1.83
CA GLN A 91 -4.20 13.07 2.58
C GLN A 91 -3.20 13.83 1.70
N TYR A 92 -2.46 13.13 0.84
CA TYR A 92 -1.57 13.80 -0.11
C TYR A 92 -2.32 14.69 -1.12
N SER A 93 -3.47 14.23 -1.62
CA SER A 93 -4.31 15.04 -2.51
C SER A 93 -4.82 16.31 -1.82
N GLU A 94 -5.22 16.20 -0.56
CA GLU A 94 -5.68 17.33 0.26
C GLU A 94 -4.55 18.34 0.48
N TRP A 95 -3.35 17.88 0.85
CA TRP A 95 -2.18 18.75 1.01
C TRP A 95 -1.79 19.47 -0.28
N ARG A 96 -1.85 18.80 -1.44
CA ARG A 96 -1.65 19.44 -2.75
C ARG A 96 -2.67 20.54 -3.00
N GLY A 97 -3.96 20.29 -2.73
CA GLY A 97 -5.02 21.28 -2.90
C GLY A 97 -4.88 22.50 -1.99
N LEU A 98 -4.19 22.35 -0.86
CA LEU A 98 -3.93 23.41 0.11
C LEU A 98 -2.59 24.14 -0.11
N GLY A 99 -1.80 23.78 -1.12
CA GLY A 99 -0.48 24.37 -1.37
C GLY A 99 0.54 24.08 -0.27
N GLN A 100 0.33 23.03 0.56
CA GLN A 100 1.30 22.64 1.58
C GLN A 100 2.44 21.84 0.96
N GLN A 101 3.67 22.34 1.14
CA GLN A 101 4.87 21.58 0.82
C GLN A 101 5.07 20.43 1.82
N VAL A 102 5.01 19.19 1.36
CA VAL A 102 5.44 18.04 2.19
C VAL A 102 6.97 18.00 2.16
N SER A 103 7.64 18.05 3.31
CA SER A 103 9.10 18.05 3.38
C SER A 103 9.69 16.73 2.86
N ILE A 104 10.92 16.79 2.35
CA ILE A 104 11.76 15.63 2.03
C ILE A 104 12.04 14.83 3.32
N GLU A 105 12.20 15.45 4.49
CA GLU A 105 12.42 14.70 5.75
C GLU A 105 11.22 13.81 6.16
N ASP A 106 9.99 14.25 5.87
CA ASP A 106 8.78 13.45 6.14
C ASP A 106 8.74 12.20 5.22
N PHE A 107 9.36 12.28 4.05
CA PHE A 107 9.51 11.19 3.09
C PHE A 107 10.63 10.22 3.50
N HIS A 108 11.79 10.72 3.92
CA HIS A 108 12.97 9.91 4.24
C HIS A 108 12.89 9.19 5.59
N SER A 109 12.30 9.80 6.63
CA SER A 109 12.24 9.21 7.99
C SER A 109 11.44 7.90 8.10
N THR A 110 10.64 7.56 7.08
CA THR A 110 9.80 6.35 7.04
C THR A 110 10.21 5.33 5.96
N MET A 111 11.27 5.58 5.19
CA MET A 111 11.78 4.70 4.11
C MET A 111 12.42 3.40 4.61
N ASP A 112 12.86 3.33 5.88
CA ASP A 112 13.56 2.16 6.43
C ASP A 112 12.64 0.93 6.67
N SER A 113 11.36 1.00 6.28
CA SER A 113 10.32 -0.02 6.57
C SER A 113 9.87 -0.87 5.38
N GLY A 114 10.57 -0.83 4.23
CA GLY A 114 10.26 -1.68 3.06
C GLY A 114 9.01 -1.27 2.27
N GLN A 115 8.62 0.01 2.35
CA GLN A 115 7.40 0.59 1.78
C GLN A 115 7.68 1.60 0.64
N ASP A 116 8.63 1.29 -0.22
CA ASP A 116 9.20 2.25 -1.17
C ASP A 116 8.24 2.67 -2.30
N ILE A 117 7.49 1.76 -2.92
CA ILE A 117 6.79 2.06 -4.17
C ILE A 117 5.64 3.07 -4.00
N LEU A 118 4.70 2.83 -3.09
CA LEU A 118 3.50 3.67 -2.99
C LEU A 118 3.79 5.06 -2.41
N ARG A 119 4.84 5.16 -1.60
CA ARG A 119 5.33 6.45 -1.08
C ARG A 119 6.07 7.23 -2.14
N TRP A 120 6.93 6.57 -2.92
CA TRP A 120 7.59 7.20 -4.07
C TRP A 120 6.58 7.77 -5.08
N ILE A 121 5.50 7.03 -5.34
CA ILE A 121 4.40 7.49 -6.19
C ILE A 121 3.72 8.74 -5.62
N ALA A 122 3.47 8.80 -4.31
CA ALA A 122 2.91 9.98 -3.68
C ALA A 122 3.87 11.19 -3.68
N PHE A 123 5.18 10.93 -3.66
CA PHE A 123 6.24 11.93 -3.75
C PHE A 123 6.37 12.54 -5.15
N ILE A 124 6.25 11.70 -6.18
CA ILE A 124 6.25 12.09 -7.60
C ILE A 124 5.13 13.05 -7.97
N GLU A 125 3.97 12.86 -7.36
CA GLU A 125 2.74 13.51 -7.78
C GLU A 125 2.65 15.01 -7.39
N LYS A 126 3.72 15.61 -6.86
CA LYS A 126 3.78 17.03 -6.49
C LYS A 126 4.25 17.93 -7.64
N PRO A 127 3.58 19.08 -7.88
CA PRO A 127 3.99 20.04 -8.91
C PRO A 127 5.32 20.77 -8.62
N GLU A 128 5.62 21.05 -7.35
CA GLU A 128 6.67 22.01 -6.95
C GLU A 128 8.08 21.42 -6.85
N THR A 129 8.20 20.09 -6.97
CA THR A 129 9.48 19.35 -6.98
C THR A 129 9.83 18.79 -8.37
N SER A 130 9.11 19.24 -9.40
CA SER A 130 9.06 18.61 -10.73
C SER A 130 10.39 18.50 -11.47
N ALA A 131 11.34 19.43 -11.34
CA ALA A 131 12.55 19.39 -12.17
C ALA A 131 13.50 18.23 -11.80
N ILE A 132 13.85 18.10 -10.52
CA ILE A 132 14.77 17.04 -10.02
C ILE A 132 14.04 15.69 -9.92
N ILE A 133 12.74 15.71 -9.62
CA ILE A 133 11.93 14.51 -9.55
C ILE A 133 11.62 13.94 -10.93
N ASN A 134 11.34 14.75 -11.95
CA ASN A 134 11.12 14.22 -13.31
C ASN A 134 12.37 13.51 -13.85
N GLU A 135 13.56 14.03 -13.58
CA GLU A 135 14.81 13.41 -14.01
C GLU A 135 15.04 12.03 -13.35
N SER A 136 14.78 11.89 -12.04
CA SER A 136 14.88 10.62 -11.32
C SER A 136 13.78 9.63 -11.71
N LEU A 137 12.57 10.13 -12.03
CA LEU A 137 11.46 9.31 -12.53
C LEU A 137 11.69 8.82 -13.96
N GLU A 138 12.19 9.68 -14.84
CA GLU A 138 12.57 9.34 -16.20
C GLU A 138 13.72 8.33 -16.18
N THR A 139 14.72 8.53 -15.33
CA THR A 139 15.82 7.58 -15.14
C THR A 139 15.31 6.24 -14.62
N TYR A 140 14.40 6.25 -13.65
CA TYR A 140 13.77 5.03 -13.15
C TYR A 140 12.93 4.33 -14.24
N ARG A 141 12.03 5.05 -14.94
CA ARG A 141 11.21 4.48 -16.02
C ARG A 141 12.07 3.96 -17.16
N ALA A 142 13.15 4.65 -17.51
CA ALA A 142 14.14 4.20 -18.50
C ALA A 142 14.86 2.92 -18.03
N SER A 143 15.00 2.71 -16.73
CA SER A 143 15.57 1.47 -16.17
C SER A 143 14.59 0.28 -16.24
N LEU A 144 13.28 0.52 -16.38
CA LEU A 144 12.27 -0.54 -16.45
C LEU A 144 12.25 -1.19 -17.83
N SER A 145 12.06 -2.51 -17.85
CA SER A 145 11.70 -3.20 -19.09
C SER A 145 10.27 -2.84 -19.51
N PRO A 146 9.89 -3.03 -20.79
CA PRO A 146 8.52 -2.74 -21.27
C PRO A 146 7.43 -3.46 -20.47
N LEU A 147 7.74 -4.67 -19.98
CA LEU A 147 6.83 -5.42 -19.10
C LEU A 147 6.74 -4.78 -17.71
N GLU A 148 7.88 -4.42 -17.13
CA GLU A 148 7.94 -3.78 -15.81
C GLU A 148 7.26 -2.40 -15.81
N ASP A 149 7.38 -1.62 -16.88
CA ASP A 149 6.71 -0.31 -16.99
C ASP A 149 5.18 -0.45 -17.10
N ARG A 150 4.70 -1.44 -17.87
CA ARG A 150 3.26 -1.78 -17.93
C ARG A 150 2.72 -2.27 -16.60
N VAL A 151 3.44 -3.20 -15.94
CA VAL A 151 3.06 -3.68 -14.60
C VAL A 151 3.07 -2.52 -13.60
N PHE A 152 4.11 -1.67 -13.62
CA PHE A 152 4.20 -0.48 -12.78
C PHE A 152 3.06 0.51 -13.02
N THR A 153 2.67 0.71 -14.28
CA THR A 153 1.54 1.60 -14.65
C THR A 153 0.18 1.04 -14.18
N LEU A 154 -0.07 -0.26 -14.32
CA LEU A 154 -1.31 -0.85 -13.81
C LEU A 154 -1.34 -0.94 -12.28
N MET A 155 -0.18 -1.14 -11.65
CA MET A 155 -0.02 -1.01 -10.20
C MET A 155 -0.36 0.39 -9.70
N LEU A 156 0.08 1.43 -10.43
CA LEU A 156 -0.26 2.83 -10.17
C LEU A 156 -1.77 3.05 -10.20
N SER A 157 -2.46 2.43 -11.16
CA SER A 157 -3.92 2.47 -11.29
C SER A 157 -4.66 1.64 -10.23
N GLY A 158 -3.96 0.95 -9.32
CA GLY A 158 -4.55 0.23 -8.19
C GLY A 158 -5.05 -1.18 -8.52
N TYR A 159 -4.63 -1.76 -9.64
CA TYR A 159 -5.05 -3.10 -10.06
C TYR A 159 -4.41 -4.18 -9.17
N SER A 160 -5.16 -5.26 -8.87
CA SER A 160 -4.62 -6.41 -8.15
C SER A 160 -3.66 -7.22 -9.03
N ASP A 161 -2.81 -8.05 -8.44
CA ASP A 161 -1.88 -8.88 -9.22
C ASP A 161 -2.64 -9.84 -10.14
N GLU A 162 -3.84 -10.31 -9.75
CA GLU A 162 -4.70 -11.11 -10.63
C GLU A 162 -5.28 -10.29 -11.79
N ASN A 163 -5.72 -9.05 -11.54
CA ASN A 163 -6.26 -8.20 -12.60
C ASN A 163 -5.17 -7.80 -13.60
N ILE A 164 -3.95 -7.51 -13.12
CA ILE A 164 -2.80 -7.21 -13.99
C ILE A 164 -2.40 -8.44 -14.80
N ALA A 165 -2.41 -9.62 -14.17
CA ALA A 165 -2.13 -10.89 -14.83
C ALA A 165 -3.13 -11.15 -15.97
N ASN A 166 -4.42 -10.92 -15.72
CA ASN A 166 -5.48 -11.05 -16.71
C ASN A 166 -5.32 -10.04 -17.86
N ASP A 167 -5.09 -8.76 -17.55
CA ASP A 167 -4.96 -7.69 -18.55
C ASP A 167 -3.71 -7.83 -19.43
N LEU A 168 -2.62 -8.36 -18.88
CA LEU A 168 -1.37 -8.56 -19.61
C LEU A 168 -1.24 -9.98 -20.20
N HIS A 169 -2.22 -10.85 -19.99
CA HIS A 169 -2.18 -12.28 -20.35
C HIS A 169 -0.94 -13.01 -19.82
N LEU A 170 -0.61 -12.75 -18.55
CA LEU A 170 0.54 -13.33 -17.83
C LEU A 170 0.08 -14.11 -16.60
N THR A 171 0.99 -14.89 -16.03
CA THR A 171 0.75 -15.55 -14.73
C THR A 171 0.96 -14.59 -13.56
N VAL A 172 0.24 -14.81 -12.46
CA VAL A 172 0.39 -14.04 -11.21
C VAL A 172 1.85 -14.07 -10.71
N ASP A 173 2.56 -15.19 -10.89
CA ASP A 173 3.98 -15.32 -10.52
C ASP A 173 4.89 -14.42 -11.37
N GLN A 174 4.60 -14.29 -12.66
CA GLN A 174 5.32 -13.37 -13.54
C GLN A 174 5.08 -11.91 -13.16
N ILE A 175 3.84 -11.56 -12.77
CA ILE A 175 3.52 -10.22 -12.25
C ILE A 175 4.23 -9.96 -10.92
N GLY A 176 4.22 -10.91 -9.99
CA GLY A 176 4.92 -10.81 -8.71
C GLY A 176 6.44 -10.63 -8.90
N SER A 177 7.01 -11.35 -9.87
CA SER A 177 8.42 -11.22 -10.24
C SER A 177 8.73 -9.85 -10.85
N ALA A 178 7.88 -9.35 -11.75
CA ALA A 178 8.02 -8.01 -12.33
C ALA A 178 7.92 -6.92 -11.24
N ARG A 179 6.94 -7.01 -10.34
CA ARG A 179 6.77 -6.11 -9.20
C ARG A 179 8.00 -6.09 -8.30
N ARG A 180 8.61 -7.24 -8.03
CA ARG A 180 9.85 -7.33 -7.24
C ARG A 180 11.02 -6.63 -7.92
N ARG A 181 11.13 -6.76 -9.25
CA ARG A 181 12.17 -6.07 -10.03
C ARG A 181 11.93 -4.56 -10.09
N CYS A 182 10.69 -4.11 -10.27
CA CYS A 182 10.32 -2.68 -10.15
C CYS A 182 10.74 -2.12 -8.79
N LYS A 183 10.41 -2.81 -7.69
CA LYS A 183 10.84 -2.41 -6.33
C LYS A 183 12.35 -2.27 -6.22
N LYS A 184 13.08 -3.27 -6.70
CA LYS A 184 14.55 -3.28 -6.63
C LYS A 184 15.14 -2.11 -7.42
N LYS A 185 14.70 -1.91 -8.65
CA LYS A 185 15.17 -0.81 -9.52
C LYS A 185 14.86 0.55 -8.91
N LEU A 186 13.69 0.68 -8.28
CA LEU A 186 13.28 1.91 -7.61
C LEU A 186 14.20 2.24 -6.43
N HIS A 187 14.52 1.24 -5.62
CA HIS A 187 15.41 1.43 -4.49
C HIS A 187 16.84 1.79 -4.94
N LEU A 188 17.29 1.29 -6.11
CA LEU A 188 18.58 1.68 -6.68
C LEU A 188 18.57 3.12 -7.18
N SER A 189 17.53 3.56 -7.90
CA SER A 189 17.45 4.92 -8.42
C SER A 189 17.42 5.98 -7.32
N LEU A 190 16.82 5.66 -6.17
CA LEU A 190 16.78 6.54 -5.00
C LEU A 190 18.12 6.64 -4.26
N LYS A 191 18.95 5.59 -4.25
CA LYS A 191 20.27 5.60 -3.60
C LYS A 191 21.31 6.41 -4.37
N THR A 192 21.15 6.53 -5.68
CA THR A 192 22.03 7.37 -6.52
C THR A 192 21.91 8.85 -6.18
N ASP A 193 20.74 9.31 -5.71
CA ASP A 193 20.50 10.72 -5.38
C ASP A 193 21.24 11.18 -4.10
N ASP A 194 21.53 10.26 -3.17
CA ASP A 194 22.30 10.55 -1.94
C ASP A 194 23.76 10.94 -2.23
N THR A 195 24.32 10.50 -3.37
CA THR A 195 25.73 10.73 -3.70
C THR A 195 26.01 12.04 -4.44
N CYS A 196 24.99 12.70 -4.99
CA CYS A 196 25.16 13.92 -5.78
C CYS A 196 25.00 15.22 -4.96
N SER A 197 24.46 15.14 -3.73
CA SER A 197 24.17 16.31 -2.89
C SER A 197 25.33 16.76 -1.98
N HIS A 198 26.51 16.14 -2.08
CA HIS A 198 27.66 16.46 -1.22
C HIS A 198 28.85 17.15 -1.92
N ASP A 199 28.76 17.47 -3.21
CA ASP A 199 29.92 18.02 -3.94
C ASP A 199 29.69 19.41 -4.57
N LYS A 200 28.86 20.25 -3.93
CA LYS A 200 28.68 21.66 -4.31
C LYS A 200 28.69 22.61 -3.12
N ARG A 201 29.69 22.47 -2.23
CA ARG A 201 30.13 23.55 -1.31
C ARG A 201 31.63 23.44 -1.07
N SER A 202 32.43 23.81 -2.06
CA SER A 202 33.83 24.22 -1.88
C SER A 202 34.33 24.90 -3.16
N SER A 203 34.03 26.19 -3.29
CA SER A 203 34.88 27.23 -3.91
C SER A 203 34.27 28.59 -3.60
#